data_AF-A0A822EWZ7-F1
#
_entry.id   AF-A0A822EWZ7-F1
#
_cell.length_a   1.000
_cell.length_b   1.000
_cell.length_c   1.000
_cell.angle_alpha   90.00
_cell.angle_beta   90.00
_cell.angle_gamma   90.00
#
_symmetry.space_group_name_H-M   'P 1'
#
loop_
_entity.id
_entity.type
_entity.pdbx_description
1 polymer ?
#
loop_
_entity_poly.entity_id
_entity_poly.type
_entity_poly.pdbx_seq_one_letter_code
_entity_poly.pdbx_strand_id
1 'polypeptide(L)'
;MASTKISDLSWYHDFPPFFTLQPNFDTRRKQLDAWCSLILDYCRLKKVCTFDVNDASKFSPFINAKINRQLDNNFIQILLEELRSR
;
A
#
# COMPACT_ATOMS: atom_id res chain seq x y z
N MET A 1 15.61 -0.12 13.44
CA MET A 1 14.53 -0.73 14.26
C MET A 1 13.23 -0.35 13.57
N ALA A 2 12.30 -1.20 13.13
CA ALA A 2 12.17 -2.65 13.05
C ALA A 2 11.73 -2.98 11.61
N SER A 3 12.24 -4.08 11.02
CA SER A 3 11.72 -4.54 9.73
C SER A 3 10.42 -5.28 10.02
N THR A 4 9.29 -4.57 10.00
CA THR A 4 7.96 -5.17 10.08
C THR A 4 7.87 -6.21 8.96
N LYS A 5 7.56 -7.47 9.28
CA LYS A 5 7.49 -8.50 8.25
C LYS A 5 6.16 -8.35 7.50
N ILE A 6 6.13 -8.66 6.21
CA ILE A 6 4.89 -8.76 5.42
C ILE A 6 3.84 -9.68 6.09
N SER A 7 4.28 -10.66 6.90
CA SER A 7 3.38 -11.48 7.71
C SER A 7 2.49 -10.64 8.64
N ASP A 8 3.03 -9.58 9.22
CA ASP A 8 2.31 -8.69 10.14
C ASP A 8 1.36 -7.74 9.39
N LEU A 9 1.57 -7.55 8.08
CA LEU A 9 0.69 -6.74 7.23
C LEU A 9 -0.39 -7.56 6.49
N SER A 10 -0.31 -8.88 6.54
CA SER A 10 -1.23 -9.76 5.82
C SER A 10 -2.68 -9.56 6.26
N TRP A 11 -2.90 -9.22 7.55
CA TRP A 11 -4.25 -8.91 8.04
C TRP A 11 -4.81 -7.58 7.50
N TYR A 12 -3.96 -6.55 7.34
CA TYR A 12 -4.38 -5.29 6.72
C TYR A 12 -4.73 -5.50 5.26
N HIS A 13 -3.93 -6.30 4.55
CA HIS A 13 -4.17 -6.62 3.14
C HIS A 13 -5.46 -7.45 2.95
N ASP A 14 -5.86 -8.26 3.92
CA ASP A 14 -7.14 -8.98 3.89
C ASP A 14 -8.32 -8.17 4.45
N PHE A 15 -8.08 -6.93 4.93
CA PHE A 15 -9.11 -6.05 5.47
C PHE A 15 -9.72 -5.17 4.36
N PRO A 16 -10.98 -5.37 3.94
CA PRO A 16 -11.54 -4.65 2.79
C PRO A 16 -11.50 -3.11 2.89
N PRO A 17 -11.75 -2.49 4.06
CA PRO A 17 -11.65 -1.03 4.20
C PRO A 17 -10.23 -0.49 4.01
N PHE A 18 -9.19 -1.34 4.06
CA PHE A 18 -7.81 -0.93 3.81
C PHE A 18 -7.58 -0.45 2.36
N PHE A 19 -8.39 -0.94 1.41
CA PHE A 19 -8.35 -0.53 0.00
C PHE A 19 -9.20 0.72 -0.29
N THR A 20 -9.88 1.27 0.72
CA THR A 20 -10.72 2.45 0.59
C THR A 20 -10.13 3.58 1.41
N LEU A 21 -9.97 4.77 0.81
CA LEU A 21 -9.45 5.94 1.50
C LEU A 21 -10.33 6.30 2.70
N GLN A 22 -9.76 6.25 3.90
CA GLN A 22 -10.53 6.47 5.12
C GLN A 22 -10.88 7.97 5.28
N PRO A 23 -12.14 8.33 5.60
CA PRO A 23 -12.55 9.72 5.75
C PRO A 23 -11.93 10.36 7.01
N ASN A 24 -11.76 9.58 8.09
CA ASN A 24 -11.13 10.04 9.32
C ASN A 24 -9.63 10.27 9.14
N PHE A 25 -9.14 11.44 9.55
CA PHE A 25 -7.73 11.83 9.40
C PHE A 25 -6.75 10.91 10.15
N ASP A 26 -7.01 10.60 11.42
CA ASP A 26 -6.14 9.74 12.22
C ASP A 26 -6.06 8.33 11.66
N THR A 27 -7.20 7.78 11.23
CA THR A 27 -7.26 6.46 10.59
C THR A 27 -6.56 6.47 9.24
N ARG A 28 -6.77 7.52 8.44
CA ARG A 28 -6.12 7.70 7.12
C ARG A 28 -4.61 7.77 7.27
N ARG A 29 -4.09 8.51 8.25
CA ARG A 29 -2.65 8.59 8.49
C ARG A 29 -2.05 7.20 8.79
N LYS A 30 -2.68 6.45 9.69
CA LYS A 30 -2.27 5.06 10.01
C LYS A 30 -2.37 4.14 8.79
N GLN A 31 -3.41 4.30 7.97
CA GLN A 31 -3.59 3.56 6.73
C GLN A 31 -2.45 3.85 5.74
N LEU A 32 -2.10 5.12 5.53
CA LEU A 32 -1.00 5.55 4.67
C LEU A 32 0.35 5.02 5.16
N ASP A 33 0.61 5.09 6.47
CA ASP A 33 1.81 4.51 7.11
C ASP A 33 1.95 3.01 6.84
N ALA A 34 0.85 2.26 7.01
CA ALA A 34 0.82 0.83 6.76
C ALA A 34 1.04 0.52 5.27
N TRP A 35 0.39 1.24 4.36
CA TRP A 35 0.60 1.08 2.92
C TRP A 35 2.04 1.38 2.50
N CYS A 36 2.62 2.47 2.98
CA CYS A 36 4.01 2.82 2.68
C CYS A 36 4.97 1.69 3.12
N SER A 37 4.74 1.16 4.33
CA SER A 37 5.52 0.02 4.84
C SER A 37 5.35 -1.23 3.96
N LEU A 38 4.11 -1.55 3.56
CA LEU A 38 3.82 -2.68 2.67
C LEU A 38 4.59 -2.59 1.36
N ILE A 39 4.53 -1.42 0.72
CA ILE A 39 5.14 -1.18 -0.58
C ILE A 39 6.66 -1.33 -0.46
N LEU A 40 7.28 -0.70 0.54
CA LEU A 40 8.72 -0.76 0.76
C LEU A 40 9.20 -2.19 1.04
N ASP A 41 8.49 -2.94 1.87
CA ASP A 41 8.84 -4.33 2.16
C ASP A 41 8.63 -5.24 0.95
N TYR A 42 7.55 -5.04 0.19
CA TYR A 42 7.31 -5.76 -1.06
C TYR A 42 8.44 -5.50 -2.07
N CYS A 43 8.80 -4.22 -2.26
CA CYS A 43 9.91 -3.80 -3.10
C CYS A 43 11.24 -4.45 -2.66
N ARG A 44 11.50 -4.49 -1.35
CA ARG A 44 12.69 -5.15 -0.79
C ARG A 44 12.72 -6.66 -1.07
N LEU A 45 11.58 -7.36 -0.91
CA LEU A 45 11.51 -8.80 -1.14
C LEU A 45 11.58 -9.18 -2.62
N LYS A 46 10.90 -8.43 -3.48
CA LYS A 46 10.89 -8.66 -4.94
C LYS A 46 12.06 -8.01 -5.67
N LYS A 47 12.95 -7.32 -4.94
CA LYS A 47 14.09 -6.55 -5.48
C LYS A 47 13.65 -5.54 -6.55
N VAL A 48 12.48 -4.94 -6.36
CA VAL A 48 11.95 -3.88 -7.23
C VAL A 48 12.48 -2.55 -6.67
N CYS A 49 13.39 -1.92 -7.40
CA CYS A 49 13.95 -0.62 -7.00
C CYS A 49 13.25 0.56 -7.68
N THR A 50 12.50 0.29 -8.76
CA THR A 50 11.81 1.28 -9.58
C THR A 50 10.53 0.67 -10.13
N PHE A 51 9.43 1.41 -10.12
CA PHE A 51 8.20 1.05 -10.82
C PHE A 51 7.58 2.30 -11.43
N ASP A 52 6.91 2.14 -12.57
CA ASP A 52 6.27 3.25 -13.27
C ASP A 52 4.92 3.58 -12.62
N VAL A 53 4.63 4.88 -12.47
CA VAL A 53 3.36 5.38 -11.94
C VAL A 53 2.19 5.02 -12.88
N ASN A 54 2.43 4.96 -14.18
CA ASN A 54 1.43 4.56 -15.18
C ASN A 54 1.03 3.08 -15.03
N ASP A 55 1.97 2.23 -14.63
CA ASP A 55 1.72 0.81 -14.36
C ASP A 55 1.49 0.51 -12.87
N ALA A 56 1.48 1.54 -12.01
CA ALA A 56 1.25 1.38 -10.59
C ALA A 56 -0.08 0.67 -10.31
N SER A 57 -1.13 0.93 -11.10
CA SER A 57 -2.42 0.22 -11.00
C SER A 57 -2.32 -1.31 -11.16
N LYS A 58 -1.29 -1.82 -11.86
CA LYS A 58 -1.02 -3.26 -12.04
C LYS A 58 -0.09 -3.82 -10.96
N PHE A 59 0.37 -2.99 -10.04
CA PHE A 59 1.32 -3.39 -9.01
C PHE A 59 0.64 -4.37 -8.04
N SER A 60 1.25 -5.54 -7.87
CA SER A 60 0.65 -6.63 -7.08
C SER A 60 0.23 -6.26 -5.65
N PRO A 61 0.94 -5.38 -4.91
CA PRO A 61 0.47 -4.90 -3.60
C PRO A 61 -0.86 -4.13 -3.64
N PHE A 62 -1.20 -3.50 -4.76
CA PHE A 62 -2.41 -2.68 -4.89
C PHE A 62 -3.64 -3.49 -5.30
N ILE A 63 -3.45 -4.76 -5.65
CA ILE A 63 -4.51 -5.67 -6.07
C ILE A 63 -4.51 -6.87 -5.12
N ASN A 64 -5.58 -6.99 -4.33
CA ASN A 64 -5.85 -8.22 -3.59
C ASN A 64 -6.92 -9.04 -4.29
N ALA A 65 -6.47 -10.01 -5.09
CA ALA A 65 -7.35 -10.97 -5.77
C ALA A 65 -8.15 -11.85 -4.79
N LYS A 66 -7.66 -12.09 -3.55
CA LYS A 66 -8.33 -12.95 -2.56
C LYS A 66 -9.65 -12.36 -2.07
N ILE A 67 -9.70 -11.04 -1.90
CA ILE A 67 -10.90 -10.30 -1.46
C ILE A 67 -11.57 -9.51 -2.59
N ASN A 68 -11.09 -9.68 -3.83
CA ASN A 68 -11.53 -8.95 -5.02
C ASN A 68 -11.55 -7.43 -4.81
N ARG A 69 -10.46 -6.88 -4.25
CA ARG A 69 -10.28 -5.44 -4.03
C ARG A 69 -9.02 -4.96 -4.71
N GLN A 70 -9.08 -3.73 -5.20
CA GLN A 70 -7.96 -3.00 -5.78
C GLN A 70 -8.02 -1.54 -5.32
N LEU A 71 -6.87 -0.88 -5.28
CA LEU A 71 -6.81 0.55 -4.99
C LEU A 71 -7.28 1.38 -6.19
N ASP A 72 -8.03 2.43 -5.91
CA ASP A 72 -8.39 3.44 -6.92
C ASP A 72 -7.17 4.29 -7.29
N ASN A 73 -7.12 4.74 -8.55
CA ASN A 73 -6.02 5.58 -9.05
C ASN A 73 -5.79 6.83 -8.18
N ASN A 74 -6.85 7.48 -7.71
CA ASN A 74 -6.73 8.64 -6.84
C ASN A 74 -5.98 8.30 -5.52
N PHE A 75 -6.31 7.15 -4.93
CA PHE A 75 -5.65 6.72 -3.70
C PHE A 75 -4.20 6.30 -3.95
N ILE A 76 -3.92 5.65 -5.09
CA ILE A 76 -2.55 5.35 -5.52
C ILE A 76 -1.73 6.64 -5.63
N GLN A 77 -2.24 7.70 -6.28
CA GLN A 77 -1.53 8.97 -6.40
C GLN A 77 -1.20 9.58 -5.02
N ILE A 78 -2.16 9.55 -4.09
CA ILE A 78 -1.93 10.00 -2.70
C ILE A 78 -0.82 9.17 -2.04
N LEU A 79 -0.85 7.85 -2.18
CA LEU A 79 0.17 6.97 -1.59
C LEU A 79 1.57 7.23 -2.16
N LEU A 80 1.66 7.48 -3.47
CA LEU A 80 2.94 7.80 -4.11
C LEU A 80 3.47 9.16 -3.67
N GLU A 81 2.58 10.15 -3.50
CA GLU A 81 2.95 11.45 -2.95
C GLU A 81 3.46 11.32 -1.51
N GLU A 82 2.79 10.52 -0.68
CA GLU A 82 3.22 10.23 0.68
C GLU A 82 4.57 9.48 0.73
N LEU A 83 4.83 8.57 -0.22
CA LEU A 83 6.13 7.91 -0.35
C LEU A 83 7.22 8.88 -0.79
N ARG A 84 6.89 9.87 -1.64
CA ARG A 84 7.82 10.91 -2.10
C ARG A 84 8.16 11.91 -0.99
N SER A 85 7.21 12.18 -0.10
CA SER A 85 7.34 13.14 1.01
C SER A 85 8.15 12.60 2.21
N ARG A 86 8.34 11.27 2.28
CA ARG A 86 9.14 10.61 3.33
C ARG A 86 10.63 10.63 3.02
#